data_AF-A0AAW6P674-F1
#
_entry.id   AF-A0AAW6P674-F1
#
_cell.length_a   1.000
_cell.length_b   1.000
_cell.length_c   1.000
_cell.angle_alpha   90.00
_cell.angle_beta   90.00
_cell.angle_gamma   90.00
#
_symmetry.space_group_name_H-M   'P 1'
#
loop_
_entity.id
_entity.type
_entity.pdbx_description
1 polymer ?
#
loop_
_entity_poly.entity_id
_entity_poly.type
_entity_poly.pdbx_seq_one_letter_code
_entity_poly.pdbx_strand_id
1 'polypeptide(L)'
;MIQNPAQAGFWCCHFDILPIFQGEYAMKKCLFLAVLLIASAGCGEQSPERKAASDAAMKEIRMQRMAREFVSGVLKDPESAEFQNQSGFCGEVNSKNSYGGYGGYQRFIAGSSDLVVLERDSGISRAEFSKLWNKFCR
;
A
#
# COMPACT_ATOMS: atom_id res chain seq x y z
N MET A 1 42.54 13.58 17.66
CA MET A 1 41.15 13.82 18.10
C MET A 1 40.62 12.52 18.68
N ILE A 2 39.85 12.65 19.75
CA ILE A 2 39.69 11.72 20.87
C ILE A 2 38.75 10.54 20.59
N GLN A 3 39.01 9.43 21.30
CA GLN A 3 38.26 8.18 21.42
C GLN A 3 37.01 8.30 22.36
N ASN A 4 35.95 7.53 22.05
CA ASN A 4 35.06 6.78 22.98
C ASN A 4 33.95 7.56 23.78
N PRO A 5 33.05 6.89 24.55
CA PRO A 5 31.73 6.37 24.14
C PRO A 5 30.57 6.72 25.12
N ALA A 6 29.43 6.05 24.94
CA ALA A 6 28.50 5.56 25.98
C ALA A 6 27.39 6.49 26.55
N GLN A 7 26.17 5.99 26.34
CA GLN A 7 25.11 5.78 27.34
C GLN A 7 24.21 6.94 27.83
N ALA A 8 22.94 6.52 27.98
CA ALA A 8 22.01 6.87 29.06
C ALA A 8 21.19 8.17 28.96
N GLY A 9 19.90 7.97 28.68
CA GLY A 9 18.78 8.65 29.33
C GLY A 9 17.57 7.73 29.15
N PHE A 10 17.13 6.90 30.10
CA PHE A 10 16.90 7.11 31.52
C PHE A 10 16.06 8.37 31.79
N TRP A 11 14.86 8.40 31.21
CA TRP A 11 13.77 9.19 31.78
C TRP A 11 13.13 8.38 32.90
N CYS A 12 13.78 8.41 34.07
CA CYS A 12 13.16 8.05 35.33
C CYS A 12 12.35 9.24 35.85
N CYS A 13 11.05 9.00 35.97
CA CYS A 13 10.12 9.46 37.01
C CYS A 13 10.58 10.66 37.86
N HIS A 14 9.97 11.82 37.61
CA HIS A 14 9.78 12.85 38.64
C HIS A 14 8.52 12.47 39.44
N PHE A 15 8.77 11.99 40.66
CA PHE A 15 7.81 11.88 41.73
C PHE A 15 7.46 13.31 42.16
N ASP A 16 6.17 13.67 42.28
CA ASP A 16 5.71 14.37 43.48
C ASP A 16 4.18 14.60 43.51
N ILE A 17 3.64 14.31 44.72
CA ILE A 17 2.41 14.82 45.34
C ILE A 17 1.09 14.05 45.10
N LEU A 18 0.79 13.14 46.04
CA LEU A 18 -0.55 12.88 46.61
C LEU A 18 -0.83 13.91 47.74
N PRO A 19 -2.03 14.04 48.35
CA PRO A 19 -3.26 13.23 48.26
C PRO A 19 -4.55 14.08 48.05
N ILE A 20 -5.75 13.54 47.81
CA ILE A 20 -6.83 13.31 48.81
C ILE A 20 -8.09 12.98 47.97
N PHE A 21 -8.76 11.84 48.21
CA PHE A 21 -10.22 11.68 48.34
C PHE A 21 -10.57 10.18 48.40
N GLN A 22 -11.15 9.80 49.53
CA GLN A 22 -11.52 8.43 49.89
C GLN A 22 -12.89 8.03 49.32
N GLY A 23 -13.09 6.72 49.16
CA GLY A 23 -14.42 6.10 49.12
C GLY A 23 -14.81 5.48 47.77
N GLU A 24 -15.12 4.18 47.77
CA GLU A 24 -15.95 3.46 46.78
C GLU A 24 -15.40 3.11 45.37
N TYR A 25 -14.14 3.38 45.05
CA TYR A 25 -13.58 3.01 43.72
C TYR A 25 -12.71 1.73 43.69
N ALA A 26 -12.63 0.96 44.78
CA ALA A 26 -11.63 -0.10 44.91
C ALA A 26 -11.91 -1.36 44.06
N MET A 27 -13.16 -1.75 43.83
CA MET A 27 -13.48 -3.00 43.11
C MET A 27 -13.57 -2.82 41.58
N LYS A 28 -14.10 -1.69 41.11
CA LYS A 28 -14.23 -1.40 39.66
C LYS A 28 -12.90 -0.98 39.02
N LYS A 29 -12.03 -0.24 39.73
CA LYS A 29 -10.73 0.20 39.18
C LYS A 29 -9.76 -0.97 38.99
N CYS A 30 -9.78 -1.97 39.88
CA CYS A 30 -8.97 -3.19 39.70
C CYS A 30 -9.39 -3.98 38.46
N LEU A 31 -10.69 -4.05 38.17
CA LEU A 31 -11.20 -4.71 36.95
C LEU A 31 -10.79 -3.95 35.68
N PHE A 32 -10.85 -2.61 35.69
CA PHE A 32 -10.42 -1.77 34.56
C PHE A 32 -8.90 -1.82 34.33
N LEU A 33 -8.09 -1.88 35.38
CA LEU A 33 -6.63 -2.01 35.28
C LEU A 33 -6.20 -3.39 34.75
N ALA A 34 -6.88 -4.47 35.12
CA ALA A 34 -6.59 -5.81 34.62
C ALA A 34 -6.91 -5.95 33.12
N VAL A 35 -7.99 -5.33 32.63
CA VAL A 35 -8.35 -5.34 31.19
C VAL A 35 -7.34 -4.55 30.35
N LEU A 36 -6.80 -3.45 30.87
CA LEU A 36 -5.77 -2.66 30.18
C LEU A 36 -4.42 -3.40 30.05
N LEU A 37 -4.08 -4.25 31.03
CA LEU A 37 -2.84 -5.04 31.01
C LEU A 37 -2.92 -6.26 30.09
N ILE A 38 -4.10 -6.84 29.88
CA ILE A 38 -4.29 -7.95 28.93
C ILE A 38 -4.23 -7.44 27.47
N ALA A 39 -4.58 -6.17 27.23
CA ALA A 39 -4.54 -5.56 25.91
C ALA A 39 -3.11 -5.30 25.36
N SER A 40 -2.07 -5.29 26.21
CA SER A 40 -0.68 -5.08 25.79
C SER A 40 0.10 -6.39 25.51
N ALA A 41 -0.48 -7.56 25.82
CA ALA A 41 0.13 -8.86 25.53
C ALA A 41 -0.30 -9.44 24.16
N GLY A 42 -1.03 -8.67 23.34
CA GLY A 42 -1.37 -9.01 21.96
C GLY A 42 -0.23 -8.73 20.97
N CYS A 43 1.02 -9.06 21.29
CA CYS A 43 2.13 -9.01 20.33
C CYS A 43 2.24 -10.38 19.67
N GLY A 44 1.44 -10.62 18.62
CA GLY A 44 1.59 -11.82 17.81
C GLY A 44 2.96 -11.80 17.13
N GLU A 45 3.80 -12.80 17.43
CA GLU A 45 5.12 -12.95 16.83
C GLU A 45 4.98 -13.05 15.30
N GLN A 46 5.35 -12.00 14.58
CA GLN A 46 5.34 -11.97 13.13
C GLN A 46 6.43 -12.92 12.62
N SER A 47 6.05 -14.15 12.29
CA SER A 47 6.97 -15.13 11.71
C SER A 47 7.63 -14.56 10.45
N PRO A 48 8.89 -14.93 10.17
CA PRO A 48 9.59 -14.48 8.97
C PRO A 48 8.79 -14.77 7.68
N GLU A 49 8.04 -15.87 7.64
CA GLU A 49 7.14 -16.21 6.54
C GLU A 49 5.97 -15.22 6.37
N ARG A 50 5.32 -14.82 7.47
CA ARG A 50 4.22 -13.83 7.41
C ARG A 50 4.71 -12.45 6.99
N LYS A 51 5.93 -12.05 7.41
CA LYS A 51 6.55 -10.81 6.96
C LYS A 51 6.86 -10.85 5.46
N ALA A 52 7.51 -11.91 4.98
CA ALA A 52 7.80 -12.06 3.56
C ALA A 52 6.53 -12.07 2.68
N ALA A 53 5.47 -12.76 3.12
CA ALA A 53 4.19 -12.75 2.44
C ALA A 53 3.53 -11.35 2.43
N SER A 54 3.58 -10.64 3.56
CA SER A 54 3.08 -9.27 3.68
C SER A 54 3.86 -8.30 2.78
N ASP A 55 5.19 -8.39 2.77
CA ASP A 55 6.07 -7.55 1.95
C ASP A 55 5.83 -7.80 0.46
N ALA A 56 5.68 -9.06 0.05
CA ALA A 56 5.34 -9.42 -1.33
C ALA A 56 3.97 -8.87 -1.73
N ALA A 57 2.95 -9.02 -0.88
CA ALA A 57 1.61 -8.49 -1.13
C ALA A 57 1.61 -6.96 -1.23
N MET A 58 2.32 -6.28 -0.32
CA MET A 58 2.43 -4.82 -0.34
C MET A 58 3.20 -4.32 -1.57
N LYS A 59 4.24 -5.05 -1.99
CA LYS A 59 4.98 -4.76 -3.21
C LYS A 59 4.08 -4.86 -4.45
N GLU A 60 3.25 -5.90 -4.54
CA GLU A 60 2.29 -6.06 -5.64
C GLU A 60 1.26 -4.93 -5.67
N ILE A 61 0.64 -4.61 -4.53
CA ILE A 61 -0.32 -3.49 -4.41
C ILE A 61 0.34 -2.17 -4.87
N ARG A 62 1.60 -1.95 -4.49
CA ARG A 62 2.34 -0.76 -4.90
C ARG A 62 2.58 -0.73 -6.41
N MET A 63 2.97 -1.85 -7.02
CA MET A 63 3.14 -1.93 -8.48
C MET A 63 1.84 -1.64 -9.21
N GLN A 64 0.74 -2.26 -8.78
CA GLN A 64 -0.58 -2.05 -9.37
C GLN A 64 -1.02 -0.59 -9.28
N ARG A 65 -0.79 0.06 -8.13
CA ARG A 65 -1.10 1.48 -7.94
C ARG A 65 -0.29 2.37 -8.89
N MET A 66 1.02 2.15 -8.98
CA MET A 66 1.88 2.93 -9.88
C MET A 66 1.49 2.73 -11.35
N ALA A 67 1.19 1.49 -11.74
CA ALA A 67 0.71 1.19 -13.08
C ALA A 67 -0.60 1.95 -13.42
N ARG A 68 -1.55 2.03 -12.48
CA ARG A 68 -2.77 2.82 -12.67
C ARG A 68 -2.46 4.30 -12.83
N GLU A 69 -1.57 4.84 -12.01
CA GLU A 69 -1.15 6.25 -12.09
C GLU A 69 -0.53 6.57 -13.45
N PHE A 70 0.39 5.74 -13.94
CA PHE A 70 1.02 5.91 -15.24
C PHE A 70 0.01 5.81 -16.38
N VAL A 71 -0.85 4.80 -16.34
CA VAL A 71 -1.88 4.60 -17.37
C VAL A 71 -2.87 5.75 -17.39
N SER A 72 -3.39 6.17 -16.24
CA SER A 72 -4.30 7.30 -16.15
C SER A 72 -3.69 8.57 -16.75
N GLY A 73 -2.39 8.80 -16.60
CA GLY A 73 -1.68 9.94 -17.19
C GLY A 73 -1.75 10.03 -18.72
N VAL A 74 -1.99 8.92 -19.42
CA VAL A 74 -2.07 8.89 -20.90
C VAL A 74 -3.49 8.74 -21.45
N LEU A 75 -4.49 8.52 -20.59
CA LEU A 75 -5.90 8.39 -20.99
C LEU A 75 -6.51 9.75 -21.32
N LYS A 76 -7.56 9.73 -22.16
CA LYS A 76 -8.32 10.95 -22.51
C LYS A 76 -9.19 11.47 -21.36
N ASP A 77 -9.73 10.56 -20.56
CA ASP A 77 -10.51 10.86 -19.37
C ASP A 77 -10.03 9.95 -18.22
N PRO A 78 -9.07 10.41 -17.40
CA PRO A 78 -8.47 9.60 -16.33
C PRO A 78 -9.43 9.30 -15.18
N GLU A 79 -10.43 10.15 -14.93
CA GLU A 79 -11.38 9.96 -13.83
C GLU A 79 -12.38 8.85 -14.14
N SER A 80 -12.68 8.64 -15.42
CA SER A 80 -13.54 7.55 -15.91
C SER A 80 -12.86 6.18 -15.98
N ALA A 81 -11.57 6.09 -15.63
CA ALA A 81 -10.75 4.90 -15.87
C ALA A 81 -11.11 3.74 -14.95
N GLU A 82 -11.50 2.62 -15.56
CA GLU A 82 -11.79 1.36 -14.90
C GLU A 82 -10.71 0.34 -15.24
N PHE A 83 -10.11 -0.26 -14.21
CA PHE A 83 -9.03 -1.23 -14.35
C PHE A 83 -9.50 -2.63 -13.95
N GLN A 84 -9.14 -3.64 -14.73
CA GLN A 84 -9.40 -5.05 -14.42
C GLN A 84 -8.23 -5.95 -14.83
N ASN A 85 -8.24 -7.19 -14.34
CA ASN A 85 -7.23 -8.22 -14.66
C ASN A 85 -5.78 -7.73 -14.50
N GLN A 86 -5.54 -6.93 -13.45
CA GLN A 86 -4.25 -6.30 -13.22
C GLN A 86 -3.29 -7.24 -12.49
N SER A 87 -2.06 -7.34 -13.00
CA SER A 87 -0.94 -8.01 -12.36
C SER A 87 0.32 -7.20 -12.59
N GLY A 88 0.89 -6.67 -11.50
CA GLY A 88 1.99 -5.72 -11.51
C GLY A 88 1.70 -4.53 -12.43
N PHE A 89 2.45 -4.48 -13.54
CA PHE A 89 2.44 -3.41 -14.53
C PHE A 89 1.59 -3.68 -15.77
N CYS A 90 0.91 -4.82 -15.80
CA CYS A 90 0.06 -5.23 -16.92
C CYS A 90 -1.39 -5.35 -16.47
N GLY A 91 -2.31 -5.13 -17.39
CA GLY A 91 -3.73 -5.32 -17.13
C GLY A 91 -4.59 -4.81 -18.26
N GLU A 92 -5.87 -4.59 -17.95
CA GLU A 92 -6.85 -4.03 -18.87
C GLU A 92 -7.44 -2.75 -18.30
N VAL A 93 -7.68 -1.78 -19.17
CA VAL A 93 -8.25 -0.48 -18.82
C VAL A 93 -9.36 -0.10 -19.79
N ASN A 94 -10.43 0.46 -19.26
CA ASN A 94 -11.52 1.07 -20.03
C ASN A 94 -11.70 2.51 -19.55
N SER A 95 -11.77 3.47 -20.46
CA SER A 95 -12.01 4.87 -20.13
C SER A 95 -12.84 5.53 -21.23
N LYS A 96 -13.44 6.67 -20.92
CA LYS A 96 -14.10 7.50 -21.94
C LYS A 96 -13.07 8.05 -22.92
N ASN A 97 -13.47 8.10 -24.18
CA ASN A 97 -12.73 8.77 -25.24
C ASN A 97 -13.12 10.26 -25.31
N SER A 98 -12.53 11.00 -26.26
CA SER A 98 -12.85 12.42 -26.47
C SER A 98 -14.30 12.71 -26.88
N TYR A 99 -15.08 11.69 -27.23
CA TYR A 99 -16.51 11.78 -27.53
C TYR A 99 -17.40 11.41 -26.33
N GLY A 100 -16.81 11.13 -25.16
CA GLY A 100 -17.53 10.81 -23.92
C GLY A 100 -18.01 9.37 -23.80
N GLY A 101 -17.69 8.50 -24.77
CA GLY A 101 -18.11 7.10 -24.78
C GLY A 101 -17.00 6.13 -24.37
N TYR A 102 -17.39 4.98 -23.82
CA TYR A 102 -16.48 3.87 -23.52
C TYR A 102 -16.26 3.00 -24.77
N GLY A 103 -15.01 2.73 -25.10
CA GLY A 103 -14.63 1.85 -26.22
C GLY A 103 -14.47 0.37 -25.84
N GLY A 104 -14.74 0.03 -24.57
CA GLY A 104 -14.45 -1.29 -24.00
C GLY A 104 -13.01 -1.40 -23.51
N TYR A 105 -12.77 -2.44 -22.70
CA TYR A 105 -11.45 -2.72 -22.13
C TYR A 105 -10.40 -2.97 -23.20
N GLN A 106 -9.23 -2.36 -23.02
CA GLN A 106 -8.04 -2.62 -23.80
C GLN A 106 -6.87 -2.97 -22.89
N ARG A 107 -5.93 -3.77 -23.40
CA ARG A 107 -4.73 -4.14 -22.66
C ARG A 107 -3.74 -2.97 -22.58
N PHE A 108 -3.05 -2.87 -21.45
CA PHE A 108 -1.97 -1.91 -21.23
C PHE A 108 -0.72 -2.56 -20.66
N ILE A 109 0.44 -1.99 -20.98
CA ILE A 109 1.73 -2.32 -20.38
C ILE A 109 2.33 -1.02 -19.87
N ALA A 110 2.59 -0.92 -18.56
CA ALA A 110 3.11 0.28 -17.90
C ALA A 110 4.54 0.04 -17.39
N GLY A 111 5.57 0.35 -18.20
CA GLY A 111 6.97 0.18 -17.76
C GLY A 111 7.44 1.28 -16.80
N SER A 112 7.00 2.52 -17.04
CA SER A 112 7.30 3.70 -16.23
C SER A 112 6.26 4.79 -16.55
N SER A 113 6.35 5.97 -15.91
CA SER A 113 5.49 7.12 -16.21
C SER A 113 5.55 7.54 -17.68
N ASP A 114 6.72 7.36 -18.33
CA ASP A 114 6.95 7.77 -19.71
C ASP A 114 6.81 6.61 -20.70
N LEU A 115 6.66 5.38 -20.20
CA LEU A 115 6.55 4.17 -21.00
C LEU A 115 5.24 3.45 -20.69
N VAL A 116 4.17 3.95 -21.29
CA VAL A 116 2.85 3.30 -21.27
C VAL A 116 2.44 2.93 -22.69
N VAL A 117 2.15 1.66 -22.89
CA VAL A 117 1.73 1.12 -24.18
C VAL A 117 0.29 0.62 -24.05
N LEU A 118 -0.63 1.28 -24.74
CA LEU A 118 -2.03 0.88 -24.88
C LEU A 118 -2.22 0.12 -26.19
N GLU A 119 -2.93 -1.01 -26.16
CA GLU A 119 -3.11 -1.86 -27.36
C GLU A 119 -3.67 -1.11 -28.58
N ARG A 120 -4.54 -0.13 -28.39
CA ARG A 120 -5.17 0.62 -29.50
C ARG A 120 -4.57 2.00 -29.75
N ASP A 121 -3.99 2.63 -28.74
CA ASP A 121 -3.68 4.07 -28.77
C ASP A 121 -2.17 4.40 -28.80
N SER A 122 -1.29 3.39 -28.68
CA SER A 122 0.17 3.59 -28.60
C SER A 122 0.92 3.66 -29.93
N GLY A 123 0.21 3.66 -31.06
CA GLY A 123 0.82 3.78 -32.40
C GLY A 123 1.58 2.55 -32.89
N ILE A 124 1.60 1.44 -32.12
CA ILE A 124 2.14 0.15 -32.58
C ILE A 124 1.03 -0.75 -33.12
N SER A 125 1.39 -1.69 -34.00
CA SER A 125 0.42 -2.68 -34.50
C SER A 125 -0.02 -3.63 -33.38
N ARG A 126 -1.28 -4.11 -33.44
CA ARG A 126 -1.80 -5.12 -32.51
C ARG A 126 -0.95 -6.40 -32.45
N ALA A 127 -0.35 -6.78 -33.58
CA ALA A 127 0.55 -7.93 -33.64
C ALA A 127 1.82 -7.70 -32.83
N GLU A 128 2.41 -6.51 -32.92
CA GLU A 128 3.60 -6.15 -32.16
C GLU A 128 3.28 -6.00 -30.66
N PHE A 129 2.16 -5.34 -30.34
CA PHE A 129 1.65 -5.29 -28.97
C PHE A 129 1.50 -6.69 -28.37
N SER A 130 0.92 -7.64 -29.12
CA SER A 130 0.74 -9.01 -28.62
C SER A 130 2.06 -9.72 -28.34
N LYS A 131 3.14 -9.42 -29.07
CA LYS A 131 4.47 -9.97 -28.78
C LYS A 131 5.01 -9.39 -27.47
N LEU A 132 4.89 -8.08 -27.28
CA LEU A 132 5.32 -7.40 -26.05
C LEU A 132 4.54 -7.94 -24.84
N TRP A 133 3.21 -8.08 -24.98
CA TRP A 133 2.36 -8.66 -23.97
C TRP A 133 2.80 -10.06 -23.55
N ASN A 134 3.04 -10.95 -24.51
CA ASN A 134 3.48 -12.33 -24.21
C ASN A 134 4.88 -12.39 -23.59
N LYS A 135 5.70 -11.36 -23.78
CA LYS A 135 7.07 -11.29 -23.24
C LYS A 135 7.11 -10.73 -21.81
N PHE A 136 6.22 -9.78 -21.49
CA PHE A 136 6.29 -9.02 -20.23
C PHE A 136 5.13 -9.30 -19.26
N CYS A 137 4.00 -9.78 -19.75
CA CYS A 137 2.75 -9.86 -18.99
C CYS A 137 2.18 -11.29 -18.88
N ARG A 138 2.89 -12.29 -19.41
CA ARG A 138 2.52 -13.71 -19.33
C ARG A 138 3.64 -14.52 -18.71
#